data_AF-A0A1W0ABM2-F1
#
_entry.id   AF-A0A1W0ABM2-F1
#
_cell.length_a   1.000
_cell.length_b   1.000
_cell.length_c   1.000
_cell.angle_alpha   90.00
_cell.angle_beta   90.00
_cell.angle_gamma   90.00
#
_symmetry.space_group_name_H-M   'P 1'
#
loop_
_entity.id
_entity.type
_entity.pdbx_description
1 polymer ?
#
loop_
_entity_poly.entity_id
_entity_poly.type
_entity_poly.pdbx_seq_one_letter_code
_entity_poly.pdbx_strand_id
1 'polypeptide(L)'
;MWRMVKTPTRRTLATRHNLSTSEQYIKNMLEITQVSRSLQASRSDFTYLPTVINIPHQEPWPKHLRGQSFNGNYLRQQYRTGTIPQEYVAQFDALRFVWSRREHKWTIRLLAFETYKKLHGDLRICHGFEVPNCDPTWPKDTWNLQLGFAVNNIRSGRIRCSDEIRTKLNTMGFIWDMNQSIWDNNLFALNLFEQTFGHVNVPQTWVVPESWNNNLQGIMLGIWVNNIRYNKKNLTSEKITQLNQLGFAWKSPKEIELNQIHIQTKN
;
A
#
# COMPACT_ATOMS: atom_id res chain seq x y z
N MET A 1 6.76 -16.01 -47.20
CA MET A 1 5.61 -15.53 -47.99
C MET A 1 4.69 -14.70 -47.09
N TRP A 2 4.80 -13.38 -47.15
CA TRP A 2 3.96 -12.45 -46.41
C TRP A 2 2.68 -12.19 -47.21
N ARG A 3 1.50 -12.51 -46.66
CA ARG A 3 0.21 -12.04 -47.21
C ARG A 3 -0.27 -10.86 -46.37
N MET A 4 -0.19 -9.66 -46.95
CA MET A 4 -0.88 -8.47 -46.46
C MET A 4 -2.39 -8.70 -46.52
N VAL A 5 -3.07 -8.62 -45.38
CA VAL A 5 -4.53 -8.48 -45.34
C VAL A 5 -4.87 -7.04 -44.93
N LYS A 6 -5.82 -6.50 -45.68
CA LYS A 6 -6.16 -5.10 -45.89
C LYS A 6 -6.46 -4.30 -44.61
N THR A 7 -5.95 -3.07 -44.63
CA THR A 7 -6.26 -1.86 -43.83
C THR A 7 -7.51 -1.85 -42.95
N PRO A 8 -7.46 -1.31 -41.71
CA PRO A 8 -8.63 -1.11 -40.89
C PRO A 8 -9.48 0.06 -41.41
N THR A 9 -10.76 -0.22 -41.67
CA THR A 9 -11.80 0.76 -41.97
C THR A 9 -11.81 1.85 -40.90
N ARG A 10 -11.75 3.11 -41.32
CA ARG A 10 -11.82 4.29 -40.44
C ARG A 10 -13.18 4.30 -39.72
N ARG A 11 -13.20 3.88 -38.46
CA ARG A 11 -14.42 3.84 -37.62
C ARG A 11 -14.75 5.26 -37.14
N THR A 12 -15.95 5.71 -37.43
CA THR A 12 -16.49 6.99 -36.96
C THR A 12 -16.86 6.90 -35.48
N LEU A 13 -16.28 7.79 -34.67
CA LEU A 13 -16.68 7.96 -33.27
C LEU A 13 -18.08 8.58 -33.25
N ALA A 14 -19.04 7.90 -32.61
CA ALA A 14 -20.39 8.38 -32.40
C ALA A 14 -20.41 9.50 -31.35
N THR A 15 -19.80 10.64 -31.67
CA THR A 15 -19.83 11.86 -30.85
C THR A 15 -20.04 13.05 -31.76
N ARG A 16 -21.29 13.27 -32.20
CA ARG A 16 -21.77 14.57 -32.70
C ARG A 16 -23.24 14.79 -32.31
N HIS A 17 -23.43 15.77 -31.41
CA HIS A 17 -24.57 16.66 -31.13
C HIS A 17 -26.03 16.17 -31.24
N ASN A 18 -26.69 16.02 -30.08
CA ASN A 18 -27.99 16.58 -29.67
C ASN A 18 -28.29 16.11 -28.23
N LEU A 19 -29.05 16.84 -27.42
CA LEU A 19 -29.35 16.48 -26.01
C LEU A 19 -30.03 15.10 -25.85
N SER A 20 -30.76 14.64 -26.88
CA SER A 20 -31.29 13.27 -26.99
C SER A 20 -30.19 12.20 -27.09
N THR A 21 -29.03 12.56 -27.64
CA THR A 21 -27.89 11.66 -27.86
C THR A 21 -27.09 11.43 -26.57
N SER A 22 -27.04 12.40 -25.65
CA SER A 22 -26.28 12.26 -24.39
C SER A 22 -26.98 11.35 -23.38
N GLU A 23 -28.29 11.46 -23.21
CA GLU A 23 -29.05 10.57 -22.32
C GLU A 23 -29.09 9.15 -22.88
N GLN A 24 -29.33 9.00 -24.18
CA GLN A 24 -29.27 7.70 -24.84
C GLN A 24 -27.87 7.07 -24.72
N TYR A 25 -26.81 7.87 -24.80
CA TYR A 25 -25.46 7.41 -24.55
C TYR A 25 -25.28 6.86 -23.13
N ILE A 26 -25.81 7.56 -22.11
CA ILE A 26 -25.75 7.10 -20.71
C ILE A 26 -26.52 5.79 -20.54
N LYS A 27 -27.72 5.67 -21.12
CA LYS A 27 -28.53 4.43 -21.12
C LYS A 27 -27.78 3.27 -21.78
N ASN A 28 -27.20 3.50 -22.96
CA ASN A 28 -26.37 2.51 -23.64
C ASN A 28 -25.18 2.09 -22.77
N MET A 29 -24.50 3.04 -22.14
CA MET A 29 -23.39 2.76 -21.22
C MET A 29 -23.83 1.97 -19.98
N LEU A 30 -25.03 2.20 -19.47
CA LEU A 30 -25.58 1.46 -18.36
C LEU A 30 -25.85 0.01 -18.73
N GLU A 31 -26.49 -0.25 -19.88
CA GLU A 31 -26.68 -1.62 -20.40
C GLU A 31 -25.34 -2.32 -20.60
N ILE A 32 -24.34 -1.62 -21.16
CA ILE A 32 -22.99 -2.16 -21.32
C ILE A 32 -22.38 -2.54 -19.97
N THR A 33 -22.62 -1.72 -18.94
CA THR A 33 -22.12 -1.95 -17.58
C THR A 33 -22.81 -3.14 -16.94
N GLN A 34 -24.13 -3.31 -17.12
CA GLN A 34 -24.89 -4.46 -16.62
C GLN A 34 -24.36 -5.78 -17.19
N VAL A 35 -24.19 -5.85 -18.52
CA VAL A 35 -23.61 -7.02 -19.18
C VAL A 35 -22.16 -7.23 -18.72
N SER A 36 -21.39 -6.15 -18.58
CA SER A 36 -20.01 -6.25 -18.08
C SER A 36 -19.96 -6.75 -16.64
N ARG A 37 -20.92 -6.37 -15.78
CA ARG A 37 -21.03 -6.84 -14.40
C ARG A 37 -21.31 -8.33 -14.36
N SER A 38 -22.27 -8.84 -15.14
CA SER A 38 -22.57 -10.27 -15.17
C SER A 38 -21.37 -11.11 -15.62
N LEU A 39 -20.61 -10.63 -16.62
CA LEU A 39 -19.39 -11.28 -17.09
C LEU A 39 -18.23 -11.21 -16.08
N GLN A 40 -18.19 -10.17 -15.24
CA GLN A 40 -17.09 -9.93 -14.29
C GLN A 40 -17.38 -10.45 -12.88
N ALA A 41 -18.64 -10.74 -12.55
CA ALA A 41 -19.07 -11.04 -11.19
C ALA A 41 -18.39 -12.26 -10.56
N SER A 42 -17.99 -13.24 -11.36
CA SER A 42 -17.27 -14.41 -10.86
C SER A 42 -15.86 -14.07 -10.35
N ARG A 43 -15.18 -13.14 -11.05
CA ARG A 43 -13.76 -12.80 -10.85
C ARG A 43 -13.51 -11.55 -10.00
N SER A 44 -14.48 -10.64 -9.92
CA SER A 44 -14.31 -9.35 -9.25
C SER A 44 -15.63 -8.88 -8.66
N ASP A 45 -15.54 -8.20 -7.53
CA ASP A 45 -16.67 -7.54 -6.89
C ASP A 45 -17.01 -6.19 -7.54
N PHE A 46 -16.14 -5.67 -8.41
CA PHE A 46 -16.28 -4.38 -9.08
C PHE A 46 -16.52 -4.52 -10.58
N THR A 47 -17.05 -3.46 -11.20
CA THR A 47 -17.26 -3.43 -12.66
C THR A 47 -16.25 -2.51 -13.32
N TYR A 48 -15.37 -3.11 -14.13
CA TYR A 48 -14.36 -2.38 -14.89
C TYR A 48 -14.79 -2.21 -16.34
N LEU A 49 -14.75 -0.97 -16.81
CA LEU A 49 -14.85 -0.67 -18.24
C LEU A 49 -13.54 -0.04 -18.77
N PRO A 50 -13.00 -0.53 -19.90
CA PRO A 50 -11.84 0.05 -20.54
C PRO A 50 -12.12 1.47 -21.06
N THR A 51 -11.08 2.14 -21.55
CA THR A 51 -11.19 3.49 -22.12
C THR A 51 -12.02 3.47 -23.40
N VAL A 52 -11.74 2.49 -24.26
CA VAL A 52 -12.51 2.22 -25.47
C VAL A 52 -13.13 0.84 -25.30
N ILE A 53 -14.44 0.78 -25.42
CA ILE A 53 -15.23 -0.43 -25.25
C ILE A 53 -15.72 -0.83 -26.63
N ASN A 54 -15.14 -1.91 -27.17
CA ASN A 54 -15.55 -2.47 -28.45
C ASN A 54 -16.54 -3.59 -28.17
N ILE A 55 -17.79 -3.43 -28.59
CA ILE A 55 -18.83 -4.41 -28.35
C ILE A 55 -18.77 -5.48 -29.44
N PRO A 56 -18.60 -6.77 -29.11
CA PRO A 56 -18.56 -7.83 -30.11
C PRO A 56 -19.95 -8.04 -30.72
N HIS A 57 -20.00 -8.67 -31.90
CA HIS A 57 -21.26 -8.91 -32.63
C HIS A 57 -22.09 -10.09 -32.10
N GLN A 58 -21.83 -10.56 -30.88
CA GLN A 58 -22.40 -11.79 -30.32
C GLN A 58 -23.06 -11.55 -28.96
N GLU A 59 -23.83 -12.55 -28.51
CA GLU A 59 -24.41 -12.59 -27.16
C GLU A 59 -23.29 -12.60 -26.10
N PRO A 60 -23.50 -12.04 -24.89
CA PRO A 60 -24.77 -11.55 -24.30
C PRO A 60 -25.13 -10.09 -24.62
N TRP A 61 -24.46 -9.45 -25.57
CA TRP A 61 -24.68 -8.01 -25.83
C TRP A 61 -26.01 -7.72 -26.56
N PRO A 62 -26.74 -6.64 -26.21
CA PRO A 62 -27.95 -6.22 -26.89
C PRO A 62 -27.73 -5.94 -28.38
N LYS A 63 -28.69 -6.31 -29.23
CA LYS A 63 -28.57 -6.21 -30.71
C LYS A 63 -28.19 -4.81 -31.19
N HIS A 64 -28.74 -3.77 -30.57
CA HIS A 64 -28.50 -2.39 -30.96
C HIS A 64 -27.11 -1.86 -30.56
N LEU A 65 -26.38 -2.55 -29.68
CA LEU A 65 -25.02 -2.17 -29.24
C LEU A 65 -23.92 -2.95 -29.96
N ARG A 66 -24.26 -4.11 -30.56
CA ARG A 66 -23.32 -5.02 -31.23
C ARG A 66 -22.53 -4.30 -32.33
N GLY A 67 -21.21 -4.45 -32.30
CA GLY A 67 -20.30 -3.85 -33.28
C GLY A 67 -20.00 -2.37 -33.08
N GLN A 68 -20.66 -1.71 -32.13
CA GLN A 68 -20.39 -0.31 -31.83
C GLN A 68 -19.20 -0.17 -30.88
N SER A 69 -18.66 1.05 -30.83
CA SER A 69 -17.54 1.39 -29.95
C SER A 69 -17.91 2.58 -29.08
N PHE A 70 -17.72 2.43 -27.77
CA PHE A 70 -18.08 3.43 -26.77
C PHE A 70 -16.85 3.93 -26.03
N ASN A 71 -16.91 5.17 -25.54
CA ASN A 71 -15.80 5.81 -24.84
C ASN A 71 -16.04 5.87 -23.32
N GLY A 72 -15.52 4.89 -22.59
CA GLY A 72 -15.62 4.86 -21.13
C GLY A 72 -14.95 6.06 -20.43
N ASN A 73 -13.96 6.72 -21.06
CA ASN A 73 -13.39 7.95 -20.50
C ASN A 73 -14.34 9.15 -20.66
N TYR A 74 -15.12 9.20 -21.74
CA TYR A 74 -16.14 10.24 -21.90
C TYR A 74 -17.20 10.14 -20.80
N LEU A 75 -17.66 8.93 -20.45
CA LEU A 75 -18.57 8.73 -19.31
C LEU A 75 -17.97 9.28 -18.00
N ARG A 76 -16.72 8.92 -17.70
CA ARG A 76 -16.02 9.42 -16.49
C ARG A 76 -15.79 10.93 -16.51
N GLN A 77 -15.61 11.52 -17.69
CA GLN A 77 -15.50 12.96 -17.86
C GLN A 77 -16.84 13.64 -17.52
N GLN A 78 -17.95 13.14 -18.05
CA GLN A 78 -19.29 13.66 -17.76
C GLN A 78 -19.65 13.58 -16.27
N TYR A 79 -19.20 12.51 -15.58
CA TYR A 79 -19.34 12.40 -14.13
C TYR A 79 -18.59 13.51 -13.39
N ARG A 80 -17.33 13.78 -13.76
CA ARG A 80 -16.53 14.85 -13.13
C ARG A 80 -17.07 16.24 -13.38
N THR A 81 -17.70 16.47 -14.53
CA THR A 81 -18.32 17.76 -14.85
C THR A 81 -19.72 17.91 -14.26
N GLY A 82 -20.26 16.88 -13.59
CA GLY A 82 -21.60 16.92 -12.99
C GLY A 82 -22.75 16.89 -14.00
N THR A 83 -22.49 16.46 -15.24
CA THR A 83 -23.53 16.43 -16.29
C THR A 83 -24.46 15.22 -16.17
N ILE A 84 -24.02 14.15 -15.51
CA ILE A 84 -24.80 12.92 -15.35
C ILE A 84 -25.84 13.12 -14.24
N PRO A 85 -27.14 12.89 -14.51
CA PRO A 85 -28.16 12.93 -13.47
C PRO A 85 -27.89 11.92 -12.35
N GLN A 86 -28.18 12.30 -11.11
CA GLN A 86 -27.86 11.52 -9.91
C GLN A 86 -28.51 10.12 -9.91
N GLU A 87 -29.68 9.98 -10.52
CA GLU A 87 -30.36 8.69 -10.69
C GLU A 87 -29.52 7.66 -11.48
N TYR A 88 -28.78 8.10 -12.50
CA TYR A 88 -27.91 7.22 -13.29
C TYR A 88 -26.64 6.92 -12.52
N VAL A 89 -26.09 7.91 -11.81
CA VAL A 89 -24.94 7.69 -10.91
C VAL A 89 -25.25 6.60 -9.90
N ALA A 90 -26.41 6.66 -9.24
CA ALA A 90 -26.86 5.65 -8.31
C ALA A 90 -27.00 4.25 -8.95
N GLN A 91 -27.46 4.17 -10.20
CA GLN A 91 -27.54 2.90 -10.93
C GLN A 91 -26.16 2.32 -11.27
N PHE A 92 -25.21 3.16 -11.70
CA PHE A 92 -23.81 2.73 -11.90
C PHE A 92 -23.15 2.31 -10.58
N ASP A 93 -23.43 3.01 -9.49
CA ASP A 93 -22.92 2.69 -8.15
C ASP A 93 -23.51 1.37 -7.63
N ALA A 94 -24.79 1.10 -7.88
CA ALA A 94 -25.42 -0.19 -7.60
C ALA A 94 -24.75 -1.34 -8.37
N LEU A 95 -24.23 -1.07 -9.57
CA LEU A 95 -23.43 -2.01 -10.36
C LEU A 95 -21.94 -2.02 -9.95
N ARG A 96 -21.56 -1.31 -8.88
CA ARG A 96 -20.19 -1.16 -8.38
C ARG A 96 -19.23 -0.69 -9.48
N PHE A 97 -19.69 0.25 -10.28
CA PHE A 97 -18.90 0.79 -11.39
C PHE A 97 -17.71 1.62 -10.90
N VAL A 98 -16.55 1.39 -11.54
CA VAL A 98 -15.33 2.13 -11.21
C VAL A 98 -15.24 3.44 -11.98
N TRP A 99 -15.66 4.53 -11.32
CA TRP A 99 -15.53 5.90 -11.82
C TRP A 99 -14.07 6.36 -11.92
N SER A 100 -13.29 6.15 -10.85
CA SER A 100 -11.90 6.59 -10.77
C SER A 100 -10.97 5.40 -10.63
N ARG A 101 -10.18 5.13 -11.67
CA ARG A 101 -9.18 4.05 -11.64
C ARG A 101 -8.13 4.27 -10.54
N ARG A 102 -7.86 5.53 -10.18
CA ARG A 102 -6.87 5.87 -9.15
C ARG A 102 -7.39 5.57 -7.76
N GLU A 103 -8.60 6.03 -7.43
CA GLU A 103 -9.25 5.70 -6.16
C GLU A 103 -9.44 4.21 -6.03
N HIS A 104 -9.89 3.54 -7.10
CA HIS A 104 -10.09 2.11 -7.07
C HIS A 104 -8.81 1.32 -6.74
N LYS A 105 -7.68 1.68 -7.35
CA LYS A 105 -6.38 1.09 -6.99
C LYS A 105 -6.05 1.29 -5.51
N TRP A 106 -6.49 2.38 -4.90
CA TRP A 106 -6.34 2.60 -3.46
C TRP A 106 -7.32 1.76 -2.64
N THR A 107 -8.59 1.66 -3.04
CA THR A 107 -9.58 0.79 -2.41
C THR A 107 -9.09 -0.65 -2.32
N ILE A 108 -8.57 -1.20 -3.43
CA ILE A 108 -8.01 -2.56 -3.43
C ILE A 108 -6.79 -2.69 -2.52
N ARG A 109 -5.89 -1.70 -2.50
CA ARG A 109 -4.73 -1.72 -1.58
C ARG A 109 -5.14 -1.64 -0.12
N LEU A 110 -6.12 -0.80 0.22
CA LEU A 110 -6.63 -0.68 1.59
C LEU A 110 -7.25 -2.00 2.05
N LEU A 111 -8.08 -2.64 1.21
CA LEU A 111 -8.64 -3.96 1.51
C LEU A 111 -7.54 -5.01 1.73
N ALA A 112 -6.48 -4.98 0.91
CA ALA A 112 -5.32 -5.85 1.08
C ALA A 112 -4.57 -5.57 2.39
N PHE A 113 -4.39 -4.29 2.78
CA PHE A 113 -3.77 -3.93 4.05
C PHE A 113 -4.60 -4.35 5.26
N GLU A 114 -5.92 -4.18 5.21
CA GLU A 114 -6.84 -4.62 6.27
C GLU A 114 -6.77 -6.15 6.44
N THR A 115 -6.77 -6.89 5.34
CA THR A 115 -6.64 -8.35 5.35
C THR A 115 -5.27 -8.78 5.88
N TYR A 116 -4.19 -8.18 5.41
CA TYR A 116 -2.83 -8.46 5.91
C TYR A 116 -2.73 -8.23 7.41
N LYS A 117 -3.23 -7.09 7.90
CA LYS A 117 -3.22 -6.75 9.32
C LYS A 117 -4.02 -7.75 10.15
N LYS A 118 -5.16 -8.23 9.63
CA LYS A 118 -5.95 -9.27 10.32
C LYS A 118 -5.18 -10.59 10.44
N LEU A 119 -4.39 -10.95 9.43
CA LEU A 119 -3.64 -12.20 9.40
C LEU A 119 -2.34 -12.14 10.23
N HIS A 120 -1.61 -11.04 10.15
CA HIS A 120 -0.27 -10.91 10.73
C HIS A 120 -0.22 -10.03 11.99
N GLY A 121 -1.30 -9.32 12.32
CA GLY A 121 -1.39 -8.39 13.46
C GLY A 121 -0.74 -7.02 13.20
N ASP A 122 0.22 -6.94 12.28
CA ASP A 122 0.92 -5.71 11.91
C ASP A 122 0.90 -5.41 10.39
N LEU A 123 1.50 -4.28 10.00
CA LEU A 123 1.67 -3.88 8.60
C LEU A 123 3.15 -3.90 8.17
N ARG A 124 3.95 -4.80 8.75
CA ARG A 124 5.35 -5.01 8.35
C ARG A 124 5.41 -5.93 7.14
N ILE A 125 5.02 -5.37 6.00
CA ILE A 125 4.97 -6.11 4.74
C ILE A 125 6.37 -6.13 4.12
N CYS A 126 6.88 -7.33 3.84
CA CYS A 126 8.15 -7.54 3.14
C CYS A 126 8.05 -7.02 1.69
N HIS A 127 9.15 -6.51 1.15
CA HIS A 127 9.20 -5.96 -0.21
C HIS A 127 8.70 -6.94 -1.29
N GLY A 128 9.03 -8.22 -1.16
CA GLY A 128 8.63 -9.26 -2.11
C GLY A 128 7.26 -9.89 -1.86
N PHE A 129 6.50 -9.41 -0.87
CA PHE A 129 5.22 -10.03 -0.54
C PHE A 129 4.18 -9.78 -1.65
N GLU A 130 3.61 -10.87 -2.14
CA GLU A 130 2.52 -10.90 -3.11
C GLU A 130 1.33 -11.63 -2.50
N VAL A 131 0.13 -11.09 -2.73
CA VAL A 131 -1.10 -11.71 -2.25
C VAL A 131 -1.30 -13.06 -2.95
N PRO A 132 -1.46 -14.17 -2.22
CA PRO A 132 -1.67 -15.49 -2.80
C PRO A 132 -2.85 -15.52 -3.79
N ASN A 133 -2.65 -16.19 -4.91
CA ASN A 133 -3.70 -16.36 -5.90
C ASN A 133 -4.75 -17.37 -5.41
N CYS A 134 -6.04 -17.07 -5.66
CA CYS A 134 -7.16 -17.96 -5.33
C CYS A 134 -7.30 -18.33 -3.84
N ASP A 135 -6.68 -17.58 -2.93
CA ASP A 135 -6.85 -17.78 -1.49
C ASP A 135 -8.14 -17.10 -1.00
N PRO A 136 -9.10 -17.85 -0.43
CA PRO A 136 -10.38 -17.32 0.03
C PRO A 136 -10.26 -16.36 1.21
N THR A 137 -9.14 -16.34 1.94
CA THR A 137 -8.90 -15.36 3.01
C THR A 137 -8.72 -13.94 2.47
N TRP A 138 -8.29 -13.83 1.20
CA TRP A 138 -8.08 -12.57 0.51
C TRP A 138 -9.25 -12.24 -0.41
N PRO A 139 -9.70 -10.97 -0.44
CA PRO A 139 -10.68 -10.54 -1.43
C PRO A 139 -10.17 -10.81 -2.85
N LYS A 140 -11.04 -11.30 -3.73
CA LYS A 140 -10.70 -11.73 -5.10
C LYS A 140 -9.94 -10.66 -5.90
N ASP A 141 -10.33 -9.40 -5.72
CA ASP A 141 -9.71 -8.25 -6.38
C ASP A 141 -8.29 -7.92 -5.89
N THR A 142 -7.84 -8.53 -4.79
CA THR A 142 -6.50 -8.34 -4.23
C THR A 142 -5.53 -9.46 -4.64
N TRP A 143 -6.00 -10.55 -5.25
CA TRP A 143 -5.14 -11.67 -5.67
C TRP A 143 -4.05 -11.23 -6.66
N ASN A 144 -2.84 -11.77 -6.50
CA ASN A 144 -1.63 -11.41 -7.26
C ASN A 144 -1.21 -9.93 -7.11
N LEU A 145 -1.77 -9.21 -6.13
CA LEU A 145 -1.33 -7.86 -5.84
C LEU A 145 0.06 -7.92 -5.20
N GLN A 146 1.03 -7.30 -5.86
CA GLN A 146 2.37 -7.10 -5.32
C GLN A 146 2.35 -6.03 -4.21
N LEU A 147 1.81 -6.43 -3.05
CA LEU A 147 1.56 -5.54 -1.93
C LEU A 147 2.86 -5.00 -1.35
N GLY A 148 3.92 -5.81 -1.27
CA GLY A 148 5.25 -5.37 -0.81
C GLY A 148 5.84 -4.26 -1.68
N PHE A 149 5.78 -4.41 -3.00
CA PHE A 149 6.19 -3.36 -3.94
C PHE A 149 5.31 -2.11 -3.82
N ALA A 150 4.00 -2.27 -3.59
CA ALA A 150 3.09 -1.15 -3.37
C ALA A 150 3.49 -0.36 -2.11
N VAL A 151 3.76 -1.04 -0.99
CA VAL A 151 4.23 -0.43 0.26
C VAL A 151 5.53 0.32 0.03
N ASN A 152 6.51 -0.28 -0.64
CA ASN A 152 7.78 0.36 -0.92
C ASN A 152 7.60 1.65 -1.76
N ASN A 153 6.79 1.59 -2.80
CA ASN A 153 6.50 2.75 -3.64
C ASN A 153 5.70 3.84 -2.91
N ILE A 154 4.88 3.48 -1.92
CA ILE A 154 4.21 4.43 -1.02
C ILE A 154 5.24 5.14 -0.14
N ARG A 155 6.13 4.37 0.51
CA ARG A 155 7.20 4.90 1.38
C ARG A 155 8.18 5.79 0.63
N SER A 156 8.56 5.41 -0.59
CA SER A 156 9.47 6.19 -1.44
C SER A 156 8.81 7.42 -2.09
N GLY A 157 7.51 7.65 -1.85
CA GLY A 157 6.76 8.76 -2.45
C GLY A 157 6.45 8.62 -3.95
N ARG A 158 6.74 7.46 -4.57
CA ARG A 158 6.40 7.19 -5.99
C ARG A 158 4.89 7.10 -6.20
N ILE A 159 4.17 6.54 -5.23
CA ILE A 159 2.71 6.56 -5.20
C ILE A 159 2.26 7.73 -4.33
N ARG A 160 1.66 8.74 -4.97
CA ARG A 160 1.09 9.89 -4.26
C ARG A 160 -0.16 9.48 -3.47
N CYS A 161 -0.08 9.65 -2.15
CA CYS A 161 -1.18 9.51 -1.21
C CYS A 161 -1.90 10.85 -1.07
N SER A 162 -3.23 10.85 -1.05
CA SER A 162 -3.99 12.00 -0.54
C SER A 162 -3.94 11.99 0.98
N ASP A 163 -4.26 13.13 1.60
CA ASP A 163 -4.26 13.25 3.06
C ASP A 163 -5.27 12.30 3.71
N GLU A 164 -6.44 12.10 3.09
CA GLU A 164 -7.43 11.12 3.57
C GLU A 164 -6.87 9.69 3.59
N ILE A 165 -6.18 9.28 2.52
CA ILE A 165 -5.55 7.95 2.44
C ILE A 165 -4.43 7.84 3.47
N ARG A 166 -3.65 8.91 3.64
CA ARG A 166 -2.59 8.98 4.66
C ARG A 166 -3.15 8.79 6.06
N THR A 167 -4.26 9.46 6.39
CA THR A 167 -4.96 9.31 7.66
C THR A 167 -5.45 7.87 7.86
N LYS A 168 -6.09 7.26 6.85
CA LYS A 168 -6.52 5.85 6.92
C LYS A 168 -5.34 4.91 7.19
N LEU A 169 -4.22 5.09 6.49
CA LEU A 169 -3.01 4.30 6.70
C LEU A 169 -2.43 4.51 8.11
N ASN A 170 -2.40 5.74 8.61
CA ASN A 170 -1.96 6.04 9.98
C ASN A 170 -2.83 5.34 11.02
N THR A 171 -4.16 5.40 10.88
CA THR A 171 -5.10 4.72 11.77
C THR A 171 -4.92 3.20 11.74
N MET A 172 -4.55 2.64 10.59
CA MET A 172 -4.21 1.21 10.49
C MET A 172 -2.86 0.86 11.12
N GLY A 173 -2.03 1.83 11.51
CA GLY A 173 -0.69 1.60 12.05
C GLY A 173 0.37 1.37 10.97
N PHE A 174 0.19 1.98 9.79
CA PHE A 174 1.15 1.86 8.70
C PHE A 174 2.49 2.52 9.06
N ILE A 175 3.57 1.74 8.96
CA ILE A 175 4.93 2.21 9.23
C ILE A 175 5.49 2.88 7.97
N TRP A 176 5.67 4.20 8.03
CA TRP A 176 6.21 5.00 6.94
C TRP A 176 7.73 4.89 6.82
N ASP A 177 8.42 4.90 7.97
CA ASP A 177 9.87 4.74 8.05
C ASP A 177 10.19 3.52 8.90
N MET A 178 10.68 2.47 8.24
CA MET A 178 11.09 1.23 8.89
C MET A 178 12.30 1.45 9.80
N ASN A 179 13.25 2.30 9.40
CA ASN A 179 14.46 2.55 10.18
C ASN A 179 14.12 3.33 11.45
N GLN A 180 13.20 4.30 11.35
CA GLN A 180 12.71 5.01 12.53
C GLN A 180 11.92 4.08 13.44
N SER A 181 11.02 3.24 12.91
CA SER A 181 10.29 2.26 13.73
C SER A 181 11.21 1.25 14.42
N ILE A 182 12.26 0.76 13.75
CA ILE A 182 13.27 -0.11 14.37
C ILE A 182 14.00 0.64 15.50
N TRP A 183 14.37 1.90 15.26
CA TRP A 183 15.01 2.73 16.27
C TRP A 183 14.12 2.91 17.50
N ASP A 184 12.86 3.30 17.30
CA ASP A 184 11.90 3.54 18.38
C ASP A 184 11.65 2.27 19.20
N ASN A 185 11.50 1.12 18.52
CA ASN A 185 11.35 -0.17 19.19
C ASN A 185 12.58 -0.54 20.03
N ASN A 186 13.78 -0.34 19.49
CA ASN A 186 15.02 -0.66 20.22
C ASN A 186 15.25 0.29 21.39
N LEU A 187 14.91 1.56 21.23
CA LEU A 187 14.96 2.55 22.30
C LEU A 187 13.96 2.21 23.42
N PHE A 188 12.75 1.80 23.06
CA PHE A 188 11.76 1.33 24.03
C PHE A 188 12.21 0.05 24.75
N ALA A 189 12.81 -0.90 24.04
CA ALA A 189 13.41 -2.08 24.64
C ALA A 189 14.57 -1.73 25.59
N LEU A 190 15.41 -0.75 25.23
CA LEU A 190 16.48 -0.26 26.11
C LEU A 190 15.92 0.39 27.39
N ASN A 191 14.84 1.17 27.27
CA ASN A 191 14.17 1.76 28.40
C ASN A 191 13.55 0.69 29.33
N LEU A 192 12.93 -0.36 28.79
CA LEU A 192 12.45 -1.50 29.59
C LEU A 192 13.60 -2.24 30.29
N PHE A 193 14.75 -2.37 29.62
CA PHE A 193 15.94 -2.95 30.21
C PHE A 193 16.44 -2.13 31.40
N GLU A 194 16.49 -0.81 31.25
CA GLU A 194 16.83 0.11 32.33
C GLU A 194 15.87 -0.05 33.52
N GLN A 195 14.56 -0.09 33.28
CA GLN A 195 13.56 -0.27 34.34
C GLN A 195 13.68 -1.62 35.06
N THR A 196 14.11 -2.67 34.35
CA THR A 196 14.20 -4.02 34.91
C THR A 196 15.52 -4.26 35.67
N PHE A 197 16.64 -3.73 35.16
CA PHE A 197 17.98 -4.00 35.68
C PHE A 197 18.63 -2.80 36.39
N GLY A 198 18.00 -1.62 36.35
CA GLY A 198 18.49 -0.38 36.94
C GLY A 198 19.67 0.26 36.19
N HIS A 199 20.01 -0.24 35.00
CA HIS A 199 21.11 0.28 34.19
C HIS A 199 20.94 -0.02 32.70
N VAL A 200 21.66 0.71 31.84
CA VAL A 200 21.66 0.54 30.37
C VAL A 200 22.89 -0.20 29.83
N ASN A 201 23.65 -0.87 30.70
CA ASN A 201 24.80 -1.70 30.30
C ASN A 201 24.35 -3.07 29.78
N VAL A 202 23.81 -3.08 28.57
CA VAL A 202 23.31 -4.31 27.93
C VAL A 202 24.49 -5.22 27.51
N PRO A 203 24.50 -6.50 27.92
CA PRO A 203 25.50 -7.47 27.44
C PRO A 203 25.39 -7.69 25.93
N GLN A 204 26.51 -7.90 25.23
CA GLN A 204 26.54 -7.97 23.76
C GLN A 204 25.62 -9.05 23.16
N THR A 205 25.50 -10.19 23.83
CA THR A 205 24.67 -11.33 23.39
C THR A 205 23.24 -11.27 23.92
N TRP A 206 22.87 -10.21 24.64
CA TRP A 206 21.55 -10.11 25.26
C TRP A 206 20.46 -9.86 24.22
N VAL A 207 19.39 -10.64 24.33
CA VAL A 207 18.21 -10.62 23.45
C VAL A 207 16.97 -10.38 24.31
N VAL A 208 16.04 -9.58 23.80
CA VAL A 208 14.78 -9.30 24.47
C VAL A 208 14.00 -10.62 24.70
N PRO A 209 13.65 -10.95 25.95
CA PRO A 209 12.93 -12.18 26.27
C PRO A 209 11.49 -12.15 25.75
N GLU A 210 10.89 -13.32 25.56
CA GLU A 210 9.50 -13.46 25.10
C GLU A 210 8.46 -12.94 26.10
N SER A 211 8.85 -12.81 27.37
CA SER A 211 7.99 -12.23 28.40
C SER A 211 7.77 -10.73 28.22
N TRP A 212 8.60 -10.06 27.42
CA TRP A 212 8.38 -8.68 27.03
C TRP A 212 7.48 -8.63 25.78
N ASN A 213 6.78 -7.51 25.59
CA ASN A 213 5.82 -7.27 24.50
C ASN A 213 6.20 -7.98 23.18
N ASN A 214 5.25 -8.70 22.55
CA ASN A 214 5.44 -9.46 21.30
C ASN A 214 6.14 -8.67 20.17
N ASN A 215 5.99 -7.34 20.12
CA ASN A 215 6.65 -6.51 19.11
C ASN A 215 8.16 -6.30 19.33
N LEU A 216 8.68 -6.67 20.50
CA LEU A 216 10.08 -6.51 20.90
C LEU A 216 10.83 -7.84 21.02
N GLN A 217 10.10 -8.96 21.06
CA GLN A 217 10.66 -10.30 21.18
C GLN A 217 11.73 -10.54 20.12
N GLY A 218 12.86 -11.11 20.53
CA GLY A 218 13.95 -11.47 19.61
C GLY A 218 14.80 -10.28 19.14
N ILE A 219 14.53 -9.04 19.58
CA ILE A 219 15.44 -7.92 19.35
C ILE A 219 16.77 -8.23 20.03
N MET A 220 17.84 -8.30 19.24
CA MET A 220 19.22 -8.45 19.71
C MET A 220 19.74 -7.11 20.24
N LEU A 221 19.20 -6.67 21.38
CA LEU A 221 19.47 -5.34 21.95
C LEU A 221 20.96 -5.15 22.25
N GLY A 222 21.66 -6.20 22.70
CA GLY A 222 23.10 -6.15 22.95
C GLY A 222 23.93 -5.80 21.70
N ILE A 223 23.58 -6.41 20.56
CA ILE A 223 24.22 -6.14 19.27
C ILE A 223 23.89 -4.71 18.82
N TRP A 224 22.64 -4.29 18.96
CA TRP A 224 22.21 -2.94 18.59
C TRP A 224 22.93 -1.85 19.40
N VAL A 225 23.00 -2.01 20.73
CA VAL A 225 23.74 -1.11 21.64
C VAL A 225 25.21 -1.02 21.24
N ASN A 226 25.84 -2.17 20.95
CA ASN A 226 27.23 -2.21 20.52
C ASN A 226 27.44 -1.47 19.19
N ASN A 227 26.56 -1.72 18.20
CA ASN A 227 26.59 -1.04 16.91
C ASN A 227 26.42 0.49 17.06
N ILE A 228 25.57 0.95 17.98
CA ILE A 228 25.39 2.38 18.28
C ILE A 228 26.68 2.99 18.83
N ARG A 229 27.39 2.30 19.73
CA ARG A 229 28.67 2.78 20.29
C ARG A 229 29.72 2.97 19.21
N TYR A 230 29.90 1.97 18.34
CA TYR A 230 30.84 2.07 17.22
C TYR A 230 30.43 3.12 16.18
N ASN A 231 29.13 3.27 15.94
CA ASN A 231 28.60 4.12 14.89
C ASN A 231 28.17 5.52 15.37
N LYS A 232 28.64 5.95 16.55
CA LYS A 232 28.26 7.24 17.16
C LYS A 232 28.39 8.44 16.21
N LYS A 233 29.42 8.43 15.36
CA LYS A 233 29.70 9.52 14.40
C LYS A 233 28.61 9.70 13.33
N ASN A 234 27.85 8.64 13.04
CA ASN A 234 26.79 8.64 12.03
C ASN A 234 25.39 8.78 12.63
N LEU A 235 25.27 8.99 13.95
CA LEU A 235 23.99 9.24 14.61
C LEU A 235 23.64 10.74 14.56
N THR A 236 22.35 11.02 14.41
CA THR A 236 21.84 12.40 14.51
C THR A 236 21.94 12.89 15.95
N SER A 237 22.04 14.21 16.13
CA SER A 237 22.06 14.84 17.45
C SER A 237 20.83 14.48 18.29
N GLU A 238 19.65 14.39 17.66
CA GLU A 238 18.42 13.96 18.31
C GLU A 238 18.51 12.54 18.89
N LYS A 239 19.02 11.58 18.11
CA LYS A 239 19.21 10.19 18.54
C LYS A 239 20.22 10.07 19.68
N ILE A 240 21.28 10.88 19.65
CA ILE A 240 22.27 10.96 20.75
C ILE A 240 21.61 11.50 22.01
N THR A 241 20.80 12.56 21.90
CA THR A 241 20.07 13.13 23.04
C THR A 241 19.11 12.13 23.68
N GLN A 242 18.34 11.40 22.87
CA GLN A 242 17.44 10.34 23.35
C GLN A 242 18.18 9.27 24.17
N LEU A 243 19.34 8.81 23.69
CA LEU A 243 20.16 7.85 24.43
C LEU A 243 20.76 8.45 25.71
N ASN A 244 21.23 9.70 25.66
CA ASN A 244 21.78 10.38 26.83
C ASN A 244 20.73 10.55 27.95
N GLN A 245 19.47 10.80 27.59
CA GLN A 245 18.36 10.89 28.55
C GLN A 245 18.12 9.58 29.30
N LEU A 246 18.42 8.44 28.69
CA LEU A 246 18.39 7.12 29.32
C LEU A 246 19.68 6.78 30.10
N GLY A 247 20.61 7.72 30.25
CA GLY A 247 21.88 7.49 30.92
C GLY A 247 22.85 6.59 30.13
N PHE A 248 22.73 6.54 28.80
CA PHE A 248 23.52 5.64 27.96
C PHE A 248 25.03 5.88 28.04
N ALA A 249 25.76 4.87 28.51
CA ALA A 249 27.22 4.87 28.55
C ALA A 249 27.81 4.57 27.14
N TRP A 250 28.39 5.60 26.53
CA TRP A 250 29.04 5.52 25.22
C TRP A 250 30.35 4.75 25.22
N LYS A 251 31.06 4.72 26.35
CA LYS A 251 32.30 3.95 26.54
C LYS A 251 31.94 2.60 27.15
N SER A 252 32.56 1.53 26.65
CA SER A 252 32.38 0.20 27.28
C SER A 252 33.17 0.11 28.59
N PRO A 253 32.72 -0.67 29.59
CA PRO A 253 33.49 -0.88 30.82
C PRO A 253 34.92 -1.37 30.58
N LYS A 254 35.12 -2.27 29.59
CA LYS A 254 36.45 -2.75 29.17
C LYS A 254 37.37 -1.62 28.69
N GLU A 255 36.81 -0.63 28.00
CA GLU A 255 37.56 0.53 27.49
C GLU A 255 37.89 1.54 28.60
N ILE A 256 37.06 1.61 29.65
CA ILE A 256 37.35 2.41 30.85
C ILE A 256 38.49 1.75 31.65
N GLU A 257 38.44 0.43 31.85
CA GLU A 257 39.49 -0.34 32.53
C GLU A 257 40.83 -0.29 31.79
N LEU A 258 40.84 -0.48 30.46
CA LEU A 258 42.06 -0.39 29.65
C LEU A 258 42.72 0.99 29.72
N ASN A 259 41.93 2.07 29.75
CA ASN A 259 42.45 3.43 29.89
C ASN A 259 42.99 3.72 31.30
N GLN A 260 42.40 3.14 32.35
CA GLN A 260 42.89 3.26 33.72
C GLN A 260 44.22 2.51 33.91
N ILE A 261 44.36 1.32 33.34
CA ILE A 261 45.62 0.54 33.36
C ILE A 261 46.74 1.30 32.64
N HIS A 262 46.44 1.89 31.47
CA HIS A 262 47.43 2.65 30.69
C HIS A 262 47.92 3.94 31.37
N ILE A 263 47.09 4.56 32.22
CA ILE A 263 47.45 5.74 33.01
C ILE A 263 48.32 5.35 34.21
N GLN A 264 48.06 4.19 34.84
CA GLN A 264 48.87 3.70 35.96
C GLN A 264 50.27 3.21 35.56
N THR A 265 50.46 2.76 34.31
CA THR A 265 51.78 2.32 33.79
C THR A 265 52.66 3.46 33.27
N LYS A 266 52.18 4.71 33.29
CA LYS A 266 52.92 5.90 32.80
C LYS A 266 53.35 6.88 33.91
N ASN A 267 53.09 6.53 35.17
CA ASN A 267 53.72 7.15 36.35
C ASN A 267 54.79 6.22 36.90
#